data_AF-J2X3A7-F1
#
_entry.id   AF-J2X3A7-F1
#
_cell.length_a   1.000
_cell.length_b   1.000
_cell.length_c   1.000
_cell.angle_alpha   90.00
_cell.angle_beta   90.00
_cell.angle_gamma   90.00
#
_symmetry.space_group_name_H-M   'P 1'
#
loop_
_entity.id
_entity.type
_entity.pdbx_description
1 polymer ?
#
loop_
_entity_poly.entity_id
_entity_poly.type
_entity_poly.pdbx_seq_one_letter_code
_entity_poly.pdbx_strand_id
1 'polypeptide(L)'
;MSAVGHLKHEYDKVKVRLHGLFTRIEMAWMKLISELEPKEFEAIIKLLQRGHDQAQYVLKHGELPDDEPAVPWELSHGLSILRIGNATPLPQSPDQLQTKVLKDGTLLGCRKWELLDLLWSEALLKWIENLRQHATFGTDPALVKMEREVTLAIAGDWGTGPFNSHAPAVSVANQMQLANADFTIHLGDVYYAGTHSQEDTDMAGWPMGTHGSFTLNSNHEMYSGAHGYFKELAARFPGQQGTSYFALINDDWLIVGLDTAYASDVMNLYMDGTLNKPQIEWMKGLPKRKKLMVLSHHQGFDITGHNKTALYQPVCDALGREPDYWYWGHLHNGIVYATQGGLHARCAGHGAIPYGTTSELNGHSRVLFSETKDANDPDYPLRVLNGYAKIRLVGEEIFEEFIGEDGSVRWSSK
;
A
#
# COMPACT_ATOMS: atom_id res chain seq x y z
N MET A 1 -17.48 39.24 31.33
CA MET A 1 -17.29 37.77 31.44
C MET A 1 -15.81 37.50 31.18
N SER A 2 -15.10 36.89 32.13
CA SER A 2 -13.63 36.78 32.07
C SER A 2 -13.21 35.71 31.06
N ALA A 3 -12.05 35.92 30.41
CA ALA A 3 -11.44 34.98 29.46
C ALA A 3 -11.26 33.56 30.03
N VAL A 4 -11.18 33.44 31.36
CA VAL A 4 -11.09 32.18 32.12
C VAL A 4 -12.39 31.36 32.03
N GLY A 5 -13.56 32.00 31.98
CA GLY A 5 -14.85 31.32 31.83
C GLY A 5 -15.07 30.76 30.41
N HIS A 6 -14.53 31.44 29.40
CA HIS A 6 -14.59 30.99 28.00
C HIS A 6 -13.65 29.79 27.75
N LEU A 7 -12.43 29.83 28.30
CA LEU A 7 -11.47 28.72 28.23
C LEU A 7 -11.96 27.46 28.93
N LYS A 8 -12.63 27.60 30.09
CA LYS A 8 -13.22 26.46 30.82
C LYS A 8 -14.38 25.83 30.05
N HIS A 9 -15.21 26.64 29.40
CA HIS A 9 -16.32 26.16 28.58
C HIS A 9 -15.85 25.43 27.30
N GLU A 10 -14.80 25.90 26.65
CA GLU A 10 -14.19 25.21 25.49
C GLU A 10 -13.45 23.93 25.92
N TYR A 11 -12.78 23.92 27.08
CA TYR A 11 -12.19 22.71 27.67
C TYR A 11 -13.26 21.65 27.99
N ASP A 12 -14.39 22.05 28.59
CA ASP A 12 -15.49 21.14 28.91
C ASP A 12 -16.17 20.59 27.63
N LYS A 13 -16.31 21.38 26.56
CA LYS A 13 -16.78 20.90 25.24
C LYS A 13 -15.83 19.89 24.61
N VAL A 14 -14.52 20.16 24.65
CA VAL A 14 -13.48 19.24 24.15
C VAL A 14 -13.48 17.93 24.95
N LYS A 15 -13.63 18.02 26.28
CA LYS A 15 -13.72 16.86 27.17
C LYS A 15 -14.97 16.02 26.92
N VAL A 16 -16.13 16.63 26.69
CA VAL A 16 -17.38 15.93 26.33
C VAL A 16 -17.27 15.28 24.94
N ARG A 17 -16.65 15.96 23.96
CA ARG A 17 -16.37 15.37 22.64
C ARG A 17 -15.42 14.18 22.72
N LEU A 18 -14.36 14.27 23.51
CA LEU A 18 -13.42 13.18 23.78
C LEU A 18 -14.11 12.01 24.50
N HIS A 19 -14.91 12.28 25.53
CA HIS A 19 -15.65 11.23 26.26
C HIS A 19 -16.66 10.52 25.35
N GLY A 20 -17.42 11.25 24.54
CA GLY A 20 -18.34 10.68 23.55
C GLY A 20 -17.64 9.94 22.40
N LEU A 21 -16.36 10.21 22.15
CA LEU A 21 -15.54 9.42 21.23
C LEU A 21 -15.10 8.09 21.88
N PHE A 22 -14.60 8.13 23.12
CA PHE A 22 -14.22 6.92 23.86
C PHE A 22 -15.38 5.96 24.06
N THR A 23 -16.58 6.45 24.42
CA THR A 23 -17.77 5.60 24.56
C THR A 23 -18.18 4.96 23.23
N ARG A 24 -18.02 5.66 22.10
CA ARG A 24 -18.32 5.09 20.77
C ARG A 24 -17.32 4.01 20.38
N ILE A 25 -16.03 4.20 20.67
CA ILE A 25 -14.98 3.19 20.45
C ILE A 25 -15.24 1.96 21.33
N GLU A 26 -15.54 2.15 22.62
CA GLU A 26 -15.87 1.05 23.53
C GLU A 26 -17.14 0.30 23.08
N MET A 27 -18.19 0.99 22.65
CA MET A 27 -19.40 0.36 22.14
C MET A 27 -19.18 -0.40 20.82
N ALA A 28 -18.40 0.16 19.89
CA ALA A 28 -18.04 -0.51 18.63
C ALA A 28 -17.23 -1.77 18.92
N TRP A 29 -16.23 -1.68 19.80
CA TRP A 29 -15.43 -2.81 20.26
C TRP A 29 -16.28 -3.89 20.95
N MET A 30 -17.20 -3.51 21.83
CA MET A 30 -18.09 -4.47 22.51
C MET A 30 -19.04 -5.17 21.53
N LYS A 31 -19.62 -4.44 20.57
CA LYS A 31 -20.45 -5.02 19.52
C LYS A 31 -19.63 -6.03 18.71
N LEU A 32 -18.41 -5.66 18.37
CA LEU A 32 -17.51 -6.47 17.57
C LEU A 32 -17.09 -7.75 18.28
N ILE A 33 -16.71 -7.68 19.57
CA ILE A 33 -16.44 -8.87 20.39
C ILE A 33 -17.65 -9.80 20.45
N SER A 34 -18.87 -9.25 20.51
CA SER A 34 -20.08 -10.06 20.59
C SER A 34 -20.35 -10.89 19.34
N GLU A 35 -19.70 -10.55 18.21
CA GLU A 35 -19.85 -11.23 16.92
C GLU A 35 -18.69 -12.22 16.63
N LEU A 36 -17.64 -12.24 17.46
CA LEU A 36 -16.47 -13.12 17.30
C LEU A 36 -16.64 -14.46 18.04
N GLU A 37 -16.20 -15.54 17.40
CA GLU A 37 -16.09 -16.84 18.09
C GLU A 37 -14.96 -16.78 19.15
N PRO A 38 -15.08 -17.49 20.29
CA PRO A 38 -14.11 -17.40 21.38
C PRO A 38 -12.65 -17.66 20.97
N LYS A 39 -12.42 -18.60 20.03
CA LYS A 39 -11.08 -18.92 19.52
C LYS A 39 -10.51 -17.81 18.64
N GLU A 40 -11.36 -17.15 17.87
CA GLU A 40 -10.95 -16.02 17.01
C GLU A 40 -10.62 -14.81 17.85
N PHE A 41 -11.44 -14.53 18.86
CA PHE A 41 -11.15 -13.50 19.85
C PHE A 41 -9.79 -13.76 20.53
N GLU A 42 -9.53 -14.97 21.01
CA GLU A 42 -8.24 -15.32 21.62
C GLU A 42 -7.06 -15.14 20.64
N ALA A 43 -7.23 -15.51 19.38
CA ALA A 43 -6.21 -15.33 18.35
C ALA A 43 -5.91 -13.84 18.09
N ILE A 44 -6.94 -13.00 18.01
CA ILE A 44 -6.80 -11.54 17.85
C ILE A 44 -6.08 -10.96 19.06
N ILE A 45 -6.46 -11.33 20.29
CA ILE A 45 -5.78 -10.83 21.50
C ILE A 45 -4.29 -11.21 21.50
N LYS A 46 -3.95 -12.45 21.11
CA LYS A 46 -2.55 -12.88 20.99
C LYS A 46 -1.80 -12.08 19.93
N LEU A 47 -2.43 -11.81 18.80
CA LEU A 47 -1.84 -11.01 17.72
C LEU A 47 -1.58 -9.56 18.16
N LEU A 48 -2.55 -8.94 18.84
CA LEU A 48 -2.40 -7.59 19.41
C LEU A 48 -1.30 -7.54 20.46
N GLN A 49 -1.21 -8.56 21.32
CA GLN A 49 -0.15 -8.67 22.33
C GLN A 49 1.23 -8.76 21.67
N ARG A 50 1.39 -9.63 20.68
CA ARG A 50 2.65 -9.75 19.95
C ARG A 50 3.03 -8.46 19.23
N GLY A 51 2.09 -7.80 18.55
CA GLY A 51 2.35 -6.53 17.88
C GLY A 51 2.77 -5.42 18.85
N HIS A 52 2.12 -5.35 20.01
CA HIS A 52 2.52 -4.43 21.07
C HIS A 52 3.92 -4.72 21.60
N ASP A 53 4.23 -5.99 21.89
CA ASP A 53 5.51 -6.41 22.44
C ASP A 53 6.66 -6.21 21.43
N GLN A 54 6.41 -6.50 20.15
CA GLN A 54 7.35 -6.21 19.06
C GLN A 54 7.61 -4.70 18.92
N ALA A 55 6.59 -3.85 18.99
CA ALA A 55 6.77 -2.41 18.98
C ALA A 55 7.61 -1.92 20.18
N GLN A 56 7.35 -2.43 21.38
CA GLN A 56 8.17 -2.14 22.57
C GLN A 56 9.62 -2.61 22.39
N TYR A 57 9.82 -3.79 21.80
CA TYR A 57 11.13 -4.33 21.51
C TYR A 57 11.90 -3.43 20.55
N VAL A 58 11.30 -3.01 19.45
CA VAL A 58 11.90 -2.11 18.45
C VAL A 58 12.26 -0.76 19.07
N LEU A 59 11.38 -0.20 19.92
CA LEU A 59 11.67 1.05 20.63
C LEU A 59 12.93 0.96 21.50
N LYS A 60 13.20 -0.22 22.06
CA LYS A 60 14.34 -0.47 22.95
C LYS A 60 15.61 -0.87 22.19
N HIS A 61 15.50 -1.67 21.14
CA HIS A 61 16.65 -2.30 20.47
C HIS A 61 16.93 -1.73 19.07
N GLY A 62 15.97 -1.04 18.45
CA GLY A 62 16.12 -0.41 17.13
C GLY A 62 15.84 -1.34 15.95
N GLU A 63 15.42 -2.58 16.18
CA GLU A 63 15.07 -3.56 15.16
C GLU A 63 13.97 -4.50 15.66
N LEU A 64 13.26 -5.14 14.73
CA LEU A 64 12.29 -6.19 15.05
C LEU A 64 13.00 -7.41 15.64
N PRO A 65 12.35 -8.14 16.58
CA PRO A 65 12.88 -9.41 17.05
C PRO A 65 12.78 -10.48 15.95
N ASP A 66 13.63 -11.51 16.03
CA ASP A 66 13.77 -12.58 15.04
C ASP A 66 13.18 -13.93 15.48
N ASP A 67 12.52 -13.96 16.64
CA ASP A 67 11.96 -15.16 17.28
C ASP A 67 10.54 -15.49 16.81
N GLU A 68 9.79 -14.49 16.33
CA GLU A 68 8.42 -14.63 15.84
C GLU A 68 8.18 -13.82 14.55
N PRO A 69 7.17 -14.20 13.73
CA PRO A 69 6.76 -13.41 12.58
C PRO A 69 6.38 -11.98 12.96
N ALA A 70 6.80 -11.01 12.15
CA ALA A 70 6.44 -9.62 12.31
C ALA A 70 4.92 -9.44 12.27
N VAL A 71 4.40 -8.58 13.14
CA VAL A 71 3.00 -8.15 13.15
C VAL A 71 2.91 -6.78 12.48
N PRO A 72 1.93 -6.56 11.60
CA PRO A 72 1.73 -5.25 10.98
C PRO A 72 1.51 -4.16 12.03
N TRP A 73 2.08 -2.98 11.77
CA TRP A 73 2.13 -1.88 12.73
C TRP A 73 0.77 -1.26 13.02
N GLU A 74 -0.22 -1.52 12.17
CA GLU A 74 -1.64 -1.24 12.32
C GLU A 74 -2.20 -1.75 13.65
N LEU A 75 -1.60 -2.79 14.20
CA LEU A 75 -2.01 -3.44 15.44
C LEU A 75 -1.25 -2.96 16.68
N SER A 76 -0.15 -2.22 16.52
CA SER A 76 0.81 -1.90 17.61
C SER A 76 0.16 -1.19 18.80
N HIS A 77 -0.74 -0.25 18.53
CA HIS A 77 -1.49 0.50 19.55
C HIS A 77 -2.71 -0.25 20.09
N GLY A 78 -3.13 -1.35 19.44
CA GLY A 78 -4.41 -1.99 19.65
C GLY A 78 -4.70 -2.37 21.10
N LEU A 79 -3.75 -3.00 21.80
CA LEU A 79 -3.93 -3.32 23.22
C LEU A 79 -4.18 -2.09 24.09
N SER A 80 -3.43 -1.01 23.85
CA SER A 80 -3.51 0.21 24.67
C SER A 80 -4.79 1.01 24.40
N ILE A 81 -5.22 1.09 23.14
CA ILE A 81 -6.45 1.80 22.74
C ILE A 81 -7.69 1.05 23.21
N LEU A 82 -7.69 -0.27 23.08
CA LEU A 82 -8.80 -1.12 23.50
C LEU A 82 -8.79 -1.42 25.01
N ARG A 83 -7.79 -0.90 25.74
CA ARG A 83 -7.59 -1.08 27.19
C ARG A 83 -7.63 -2.55 27.61
N ILE A 84 -6.93 -3.39 26.86
CA ILE A 84 -6.87 -4.83 27.08
C ILE A 84 -5.68 -5.13 27.99
N GLY A 85 -5.93 -5.84 29.09
CA GLY A 85 -4.92 -6.16 30.09
C GLY A 85 -4.32 -4.91 30.74
N ASN A 86 -3.01 -4.92 30.97
CA ASN A 86 -2.25 -3.83 31.59
C ASN A 86 -1.28 -3.15 30.61
N ALA A 87 -1.58 -3.18 29.30
CA ALA A 87 -0.71 -2.63 28.28
C ALA A 87 -0.46 -1.13 28.48
N THR A 88 0.81 -0.73 28.51
CA THR A 88 1.21 0.67 28.61
C THR A 88 1.13 1.34 27.23
N PRO A 89 0.62 2.58 27.12
CA PRO A 89 0.63 3.29 25.85
C PRO A 89 2.04 3.37 25.23
N LEU A 90 2.14 3.08 23.94
CA LEU A 90 3.33 3.38 23.13
C LEU A 90 3.45 4.91 22.95
N PRO A 91 4.60 5.45 22.49
CA PRO A 91 4.71 6.85 22.10
C PRO A 91 3.63 7.26 21.08
N GLN A 92 3.07 8.46 21.24
CA GLN A 92 1.94 8.99 20.47
C GLN A 92 2.21 10.39 19.89
N SER A 93 3.41 10.93 20.07
CA SER A 93 3.77 12.26 19.59
C SER A 93 5.28 12.40 19.32
N PRO A 94 5.68 13.31 18.41
CA PRO A 94 7.09 13.60 18.15
C PRO A 94 7.90 14.03 19.40
N ASP A 95 7.25 14.62 20.40
CA ASP A 95 7.88 14.99 21.67
C ASP A 95 8.27 13.76 22.52
N GLN A 96 7.53 12.66 22.36
CA GLN A 96 7.79 11.39 23.07
C GLN A 96 8.79 10.51 22.31
N LEU A 97 8.82 10.61 20.98
CA LEU A 97 9.70 9.83 20.13
C LEU A 97 10.12 10.65 18.90
N GLN A 98 11.41 10.95 18.83
CA GLN A 98 12.01 11.48 17.61
C GLN A 98 12.09 10.38 16.54
N THR A 99 11.78 10.74 15.30
CA THR A 99 11.75 9.79 14.17
C THR A 99 13.11 9.16 13.94
N LYS A 100 13.11 7.86 13.65
CA LYS A 100 14.28 7.09 13.22
C LYS A 100 13.94 6.30 11.96
N VAL A 101 14.92 6.08 11.10
CA VAL A 101 14.78 5.19 9.93
C VAL A 101 15.17 3.77 10.35
N LEU A 102 14.30 2.80 10.12
CA LEU A 102 14.63 1.37 10.30
C LEU A 102 15.37 0.83 9.07
N LYS A 103 15.84 -0.43 9.16
CA LYS A 103 16.68 -1.04 8.12
C LYS A 103 16.00 -1.08 6.74
N ASP A 104 14.71 -1.34 6.71
CA ASP A 104 13.85 -1.40 5.52
C ASP A 104 13.50 -0.01 4.94
N GLY A 105 13.79 1.08 5.67
CA GLY A 105 13.45 2.45 5.30
C GLY A 105 12.21 2.99 6.00
N THR A 106 11.44 2.18 6.72
CA THR A 106 10.28 2.66 7.49
C THR A 106 10.69 3.74 8.49
N LEU A 107 9.79 4.69 8.73
CA LEU A 107 9.98 5.75 9.70
C LEU A 107 9.35 5.37 11.05
N LEU A 108 10.17 4.98 12.01
CA LEU A 108 9.76 4.79 13.39
C LEU A 108 9.59 6.15 14.08
N GLY A 109 8.35 6.58 14.24
CA GLY A 109 7.96 7.81 14.90
C GLY A 109 6.43 7.90 15.03
N CYS A 110 5.92 9.08 15.37
CA CYS A 110 4.49 9.31 15.66
C CYS A 110 3.83 10.36 14.75
N ARG A 111 4.52 10.88 13.73
CA ARG A 111 3.90 11.76 12.73
C ARG A 111 2.96 10.96 11.85
N LYS A 112 2.15 11.67 11.08
CA LYS A 112 1.25 11.06 10.11
C LYS A 112 2.01 10.04 9.24
N TRP A 113 1.51 8.81 9.10
CA TRP A 113 2.11 7.70 8.35
C TRP A 113 3.39 7.06 8.91
N GLU A 114 3.95 7.57 10.01
CA GLU A 114 5.04 6.88 10.71
C GLU A 114 4.49 5.65 11.48
N LEU A 115 5.36 4.72 11.84
CA LEU A 115 4.95 3.40 12.36
C LEU A 115 4.09 3.45 13.63
N LEU A 116 4.21 4.49 14.46
CA LEU A 116 3.39 4.69 15.66
C LEU A 116 2.37 5.82 15.51
N ASP A 117 2.04 6.21 14.28
CA ASP A 117 0.88 7.06 14.04
C ASP A 117 -0.39 6.41 14.63
N LEU A 118 -1.06 7.14 15.53
CA LEU A 118 -2.27 6.65 16.17
C LEU A 118 -3.41 6.39 15.18
N LEU A 119 -3.42 7.05 14.02
CA LEU A 119 -4.46 6.88 13.01
C LEU A 119 -4.44 5.49 12.34
N TRP A 120 -3.32 4.75 12.42
CA TRP A 120 -3.28 3.33 12.03
C TRP A 120 -4.30 2.47 12.79
N SER A 121 -4.77 2.93 13.96
CA SER A 121 -5.82 2.25 14.71
C SER A 121 -7.18 2.23 13.98
N GLU A 122 -7.37 3.09 12.97
CA GLU A 122 -8.52 2.99 12.07
C GLU A 122 -8.47 1.69 11.25
N ALA A 123 -7.28 1.28 10.79
CA ALA A 123 -7.10 0.00 10.10
C ALA A 123 -7.46 -1.17 10.99
N LEU A 124 -7.01 -1.18 12.26
CA LEU A 124 -7.42 -2.17 13.25
C LEU A 124 -8.95 -2.24 13.40
N LEU A 125 -9.62 -1.10 13.61
CA LEU A 125 -11.07 -1.07 13.80
C LEU A 125 -11.80 -1.58 12.57
N LYS A 126 -11.41 -1.13 11.37
CA LYS A 126 -12.04 -1.52 10.12
C LYS A 126 -11.81 -2.99 9.80
N TRP A 127 -10.57 -3.48 9.96
CA TRP A 127 -10.22 -4.87 9.73
C TRP A 127 -11.10 -5.80 10.55
N ILE A 128 -11.27 -5.51 11.85
CA ILE A 128 -12.09 -6.36 12.70
C ILE A 128 -13.58 -6.24 12.30
N GLU A 129 -14.09 -5.02 12.01
CA GLU A 129 -15.47 -4.81 11.52
C GLU A 129 -15.80 -5.59 10.23
N ASN A 130 -14.79 -5.90 9.40
CA ASN A 130 -14.97 -6.47 8.06
C ASN A 130 -14.35 -7.88 7.88
N LEU A 131 -14.00 -8.59 8.96
CA LEU A 131 -13.39 -9.94 8.89
C LEU A 131 -14.14 -10.94 7.99
N ARG A 132 -15.46 -10.75 7.83
CA ARG A 132 -16.33 -11.61 7.02
C ARG A 132 -17.16 -10.85 5.99
N GLN A 133 -16.97 -9.53 5.88
CA GLN A 133 -17.80 -8.66 5.04
C GLN A 133 -16.92 -8.03 3.98
N HIS A 134 -16.88 -8.67 2.81
CA HIS A 134 -16.16 -8.17 1.65
C HIS A 134 -17.15 -7.74 0.58
N ALA A 135 -16.77 -6.74 -0.20
CA ALA A 135 -17.42 -6.41 -1.45
C ALA A 135 -17.45 -7.63 -2.37
N THR A 136 -18.42 -7.69 -3.28
CA THR A 136 -18.50 -8.80 -4.23
C THR A 136 -17.33 -8.76 -5.20
N PHE A 137 -16.58 -9.86 -5.29
CA PHE A 137 -15.52 -10.01 -6.29
C PHE A 137 -16.08 -10.01 -7.73
N GLY A 138 -15.59 -9.08 -8.56
CA GLY A 138 -15.86 -9.10 -10.00
C GLY A 138 -15.17 -10.28 -10.68
N THR A 139 -15.83 -10.92 -11.63
CA THR A 139 -15.30 -12.12 -12.33
C THR A 139 -15.24 -11.97 -13.85
N ASP A 140 -15.53 -10.79 -14.37
CA ASP A 140 -15.52 -10.46 -15.80
C ASP A 140 -14.52 -9.32 -16.04
N PRO A 141 -13.20 -9.62 -15.99
CA PRO A 141 -12.15 -8.63 -16.11
C PRO A 141 -12.03 -8.09 -17.53
N ALA A 142 -11.66 -6.82 -17.63
CA ALA A 142 -11.41 -6.19 -18.92
C ALA A 142 -10.16 -6.76 -19.62
N LEU A 143 -10.28 -6.99 -20.93
CA LEU A 143 -9.16 -7.19 -21.85
C LEU A 143 -9.15 -6.04 -22.85
N VAL A 144 -8.30 -5.04 -22.61
CA VAL A 144 -8.28 -3.77 -23.34
C VAL A 144 -7.17 -3.78 -24.38
N LYS A 145 -7.50 -3.39 -25.62
CA LYS A 145 -6.49 -3.22 -26.66
C LYS A 145 -5.73 -1.92 -26.46
N MET A 146 -4.42 -1.97 -26.69
CA MET A 146 -3.55 -0.80 -26.69
C MET A 146 -2.80 -0.69 -28.01
N GLU A 147 -2.30 0.52 -28.30
CA GLU A 147 -1.44 0.75 -29.45
C GLU A 147 -0.08 0.04 -29.31
N ARG A 148 0.63 -0.10 -30.43
CA ARG A 148 1.97 -0.71 -30.47
C ARG A 148 3.06 0.18 -29.85
N GLU A 149 2.84 1.49 -29.84
CA GLU A 149 3.62 2.47 -29.08
C GLU A 149 2.72 3.02 -27.98
N VAL A 150 3.13 2.87 -26.72
CA VAL A 150 2.30 3.24 -25.56
C VAL A 150 3.17 3.68 -24.40
N THR A 151 2.72 4.70 -23.67
CA THR A 151 3.34 5.20 -22.45
C THR A 151 2.45 4.90 -21.24
N LEU A 152 3.03 4.30 -20.21
CA LEU A 152 2.39 4.01 -18.93
C LEU A 152 3.02 4.89 -17.84
N ALA A 153 2.20 5.36 -16.90
CA ALA A 153 2.68 5.88 -15.62
C ALA A 153 2.13 5.01 -14.48
N ILE A 154 3.02 4.44 -13.67
CA ILE A 154 2.70 3.42 -12.67
C ILE A 154 3.16 3.91 -11.29
N ALA A 155 2.25 3.95 -10.32
CA ALA A 155 2.55 4.28 -8.92
C ALA A 155 1.74 3.38 -7.97
N GLY A 156 2.37 2.80 -6.96
CA GLY A 156 1.70 2.19 -5.81
C GLY A 156 1.75 3.09 -4.60
N ASP A 157 0.90 2.81 -3.61
CA ASP A 157 1.02 3.38 -2.26
C ASP A 157 0.97 4.92 -2.29
N TRP A 158 0.16 5.42 -3.23
CA TRP A 158 0.02 6.83 -3.56
C TRP A 158 -1.16 7.46 -2.81
N GLY A 159 -2.17 6.66 -2.44
CA GLY A 159 -3.46 7.07 -1.89
C GLY A 159 -3.42 7.64 -0.46
N THR A 160 -2.60 8.66 -0.23
CA THR A 160 -2.51 9.40 1.04
C THR A 160 -3.29 10.72 1.03
N GLY A 161 -3.71 11.14 -0.17
CA GLY A 161 -4.47 12.36 -0.42
C GLY A 161 -3.71 13.68 -0.25
N PRO A 162 -4.37 14.82 -0.52
CA PRO A 162 -3.79 16.15 -0.39
C PRO A 162 -3.82 16.63 1.08
N PHE A 163 -3.18 15.89 1.99
CA PHE A 163 -3.28 16.14 3.44
C PHE A 163 -2.60 17.44 3.91
N ASN A 164 -1.73 18.04 3.10
CA ASN A 164 -1.19 19.38 3.28
C ASN A 164 -0.79 20.00 1.91
N SER A 165 -0.25 21.23 1.91
CA SER A 165 0.15 21.93 0.68
C SER A 165 1.38 21.35 -0.04
N HIS A 166 2.10 20.44 0.60
CA HIS A 166 3.31 19.80 0.09
C HIS A 166 3.16 18.28 0.03
N ALA A 167 1.93 17.77 0.00
CA ALA A 167 1.67 16.34 0.07
C ALA A 167 2.33 15.61 -1.11
N PRO A 168 3.19 14.60 -0.87
CA PRO A 168 3.89 13.87 -1.92
C PRO A 168 2.98 13.34 -3.03
N ALA A 169 1.79 12.84 -2.66
CA ALA A 169 0.78 12.38 -3.62
C ALA A 169 0.44 13.45 -4.68
N VAL A 170 0.29 14.71 -4.26
CA VAL A 170 -0.01 15.82 -5.18
C VAL A 170 1.17 16.12 -6.10
N SER A 171 2.39 16.14 -5.55
CA SER A 171 3.61 16.37 -6.32
C SER A 171 3.86 15.27 -7.36
N VAL A 172 3.73 14.00 -6.96
CA VAL A 172 3.83 12.84 -7.87
C VAL A 172 2.74 12.89 -8.95
N ALA A 173 1.49 13.19 -8.58
CA ALA A 173 0.40 13.31 -9.56
C ALA A 173 0.64 14.43 -10.59
N ASN A 174 1.24 15.55 -10.17
CA ASN A 174 1.63 16.62 -11.08
C ASN A 174 2.69 16.15 -12.08
N GLN A 175 3.71 15.41 -11.63
CA GLN A 175 4.73 14.85 -12.53
C GLN A 175 4.14 13.80 -13.49
N MET A 176 3.25 12.95 -13.00
CA MET A 176 2.54 11.97 -13.83
C MET A 176 1.68 12.65 -14.91
N GLN A 177 1.04 13.78 -14.62
CA GLN A 177 0.32 14.57 -15.65
C GLN A 177 1.27 15.07 -16.73
N LEU A 178 2.47 15.54 -16.37
CA LEU A 178 3.48 15.98 -17.34
C LEU A 178 4.03 14.83 -18.20
N ALA A 179 3.90 13.59 -17.75
CA ALA A 179 4.30 12.43 -18.53
C ALA A 179 3.43 12.21 -19.78
N ASN A 180 2.21 12.78 -19.81
CA ASN A 180 1.22 12.56 -20.87
C ASN A 180 1.05 11.07 -21.22
N ALA A 181 0.90 10.23 -20.18
CA ALA A 181 0.79 8.79 -20.36
C ALA A 181 -0.54 8.39 -21.03
N ASP A 182 -0.47 7.36 -21.86
CA ASP A 182 -1.65 6.73 -22.47
C ASP A 182 -2.49 6.03 -21.42
N PHE A 183 -1.83 5.33 -20.51
CA PHE A 183 -2.46 4.69 -19.37
C PHE A 183 -1.78 5.06 -18.06
N THR A 184 -2.56 5.32 -17.02
CA THR A 184 -2.05 5.42 -15.65
C THR A 184 -2.53 4.25 -14.82
N ILE A 185 -1.65 3.70 -13.97
CA ILE A 185 -1.93 2.48 -13.22
C ILE A 185 -1.56 2.68 -11.74
N HIS A 186 -2.55 2.58 -10.86
CA HIS A 186 -2.39 2.57 -9.41
C HIS A 186 -2.19 1.13 -8.94
N LEU A 187 -1.10 0.83 -8.23
CA LEU A 187 -0.79 -0.52 -7.74
C LEU A 187 -1.46 -0.85 -6.38
N GLY A 188 -2.46 -0.07 -5.97
CA GLY A 188 -3.19 -0.24 -4.72
C GLY A 188 -2.63 0.62 -3.58
N ASP A 189 -3.30 0.55 -2.44
CA ASP A 189 -3.05 1.27 -1.19
C ASP A 189 -3.52 2.75 -1.14
N VAL A 190 -4.73 2.88 -0.61
CA VAL A 190 -5.34 4.07 -0.02
C VAL A 190 -5.37 3.94 1.50
N TYR A 191 -4.83 4.95 2.18
CA TYR A 191 -4.57 4.89 3.61
C TYR A 191 -5.63 5.63 4.44
N TYR A 192 -5.91 5.21 5.67
CA TYR A 192 -5.30 4.13 6.46
C TYR A 192 -5.93 2.75 6.23
N ALA A 193 -7.17 2.71 5.75
CA ALA A 193 -7.96 1.47 5.75
C ALA A 193 -8.88 1.33 4.52
N GLY A 194 -8.57 2.08 3.44
CA GLY A 194 -9.37 2.12 2.21
C GLY A 194 -10.85 2.37 2.44
N THR A 195 -11.22 3.12 3.50
CA THR A 195 -12.63 3.40 3.76
C THR A 195 -13.22 4.18 2.60
N HIS A 196 -14.55 4.10 2.42
CA HIS A 196 -15.22 4.86 1.36
C HIS A 196 -14.84 6.35 1.32
N SER A 197 -14.70 7.00 2.48
CA SER A 197 -14.31 8.41 2.53
C SER A 197 -12.85 8.66 2.16
N GLN A 198 -11.95 7.73 2.51
CA GLN A 198 -10.54 7.80 2.13
C GLN A 198 -10.40 7.58 0.63
N GLU A 199 -10.99 6.52 0.09
CA GLU A 199 -11.01 6.24 -1.35
C GLU A 199 -11.51 7.42 -2.18
N ASP A 200 -12.68 7.98 -1.85
CA ASP A 200 -13.25 9.11 -2.57
C ASP A 200 -12.35 10.35 -2.52
N THR A 201 -11.76 10.64 -1.36
CA THR A 201 -10.93 11.84 -1.15
C THR A 201 -9.55 11.70 -1.76
N ASP A 202 -8.90 10.57 -1.52
CA ASP A 202 -7.48 10.37 -1.79
C ASP A 202 -7.28 10.01 -3.27
N MET A 203 -8.22 9.28 -3.88
CA MET A 203 -8.22 9.02 -5.32
C MET A 203 -8.73 10.19 -6.16
N ALA A 204 -9.26 11.26 -5.54
CA ALA A 204 -9.77 12.42 -6.27
C ALA A 204 -8.73 13.10 -7.17
N GLY A 205 -7.46 13.06 -6.75
CA GLY A 205 -6.33 13.66 -7.47
C GLY A 205 -5.60 12.71 -8.42
N TRP A 206 -6.08 11.47 -8.61
CA TRP A 206 -5.38 10.50 -9.46
C TRP A 206 -5.24 11.03 -10.91
N PRO A 207 -4.03 11.08 -11.47
CA PRO A 207 -3.81 11.59 -12.82
C PRO A 207 -4.32 10.59 -13.86
N MET A 208 -5.32 11.00 -14.66
CA MET A 208 -5.94 10.13 -15.65
C MET A 208 -5.09 10.01 -16.92
N GLY A 209 -4.95 8.79 -17.45
CA GLY A 209 -4.31 8.52 -18.73
C GLY A 209 -5.21 8.91 -19.92
N THR A 210 -4.62 9.20 -21.08
CA THR A 210 -5.38 9.66 -22.27
C THR A 210 -6.32 8.58 -22.83
N HIS A 211 -5.98 7.30 -22.64
CA HIS A 211 -6.75 6.15 -23.09
C HIS A 211 -7.40 5.34 -21.95
N GLY A 212 -7.03 5.63 -20.71
CA GLY A 212 -7.68 5.08 -19.54
C GLY A 212 -6.77 5.02 -18.33
N SER A 213 -7.35 4.66 -17.20
CA SER A 213 -6.62 4.43 -15.97
C SER A 213 -7.07 3.12 -15.35
N PHE A 214 -6.19 2.53 -14.56
CA PHE A 214 -6.42 1.27 -13.87
C PHE A 214 -5.94 1.35 -12.41
N THR A 215 -6.55 0.59 -11.52
CA THR A 215 -6.20 0.47 -10.11
C THR A 215 -6.31 -0.98 -9.64
N LEU A 216 -5.38 -1.42 -8.81
CA LEU A 216 -5.38 -2.72 -8.15
C LEU A 216 -5.89 -2.59 -6.70
N ASN A 217 -6.43 -3.68 -6.17
CA ASN A 217 -6.83 -3.80 -4.77
C ASN A 217 -5.60 -4.14 -3.89
N SER A 218 -5.65 -3.83 -2.59
CA SER A 218 -4.52 -3.98 -1.66
C SER A 218 -4.91 -4.47 -0.27
N ASN A 219 -3.93 -4.62 0.64
CA ASN A 219 -4.22 -4.92 2.04
C ASN A 219 -5.00 -3.78 2.73
N HIS A 220 -4.66 -2.51 2.48
CA HIS A 220 -5.36 -1.39 3.11
C HIS A 220 -6.82 -1.28 2.66
N GLU A 221 -7.10 -1.47 1.38
CA GLU A 221 -8.47 -1.58 0.86
C GLU A 221 -9.26 -2.70 1.54
N MET A 222 -8.62 -3.86 1.74
CA MET A 222 -9.24 -5.03 2.34
C MET A 222 -9.56 -4.87 3.83
N TYR A 223 -8.94 -3.93 4.56
CA TYR A 223 -9.33 -3.62 5.93
C TYR A 223 -10.78 -3.14 6.03
N SER A 224 -11.29 -2.42 5.02
CA SER A 224 -12.72 -2.08 4.95
C SER A 224 -13.53 -3.01 4.04
N GLY A 225 -13.01 -4.22 3.78
CA GLY A 225 -13.63 -5.21 2.91
C GLY A 225 -13.68 -4.81 1.44
N ALA A 226 -12.81 -3.90 0.98
CA ALA A 226 -12.76 -3.35 -0.38
C ALA A 226 -14.07 -2.68 -0.85
N HIS A 227 -14.98 -2.32 0.07
CA HIS A 227 -16.23 -1.66 -0.29
C HIS A 227 -16.00 -0.25 -0.87
N GLY A 228 -15.05 0.49 -0.31
CA GLY A 228 -14.61 1.78 -0.85
C GLY A 228 -14.00 1.60 -2.24
N TYR A 229 -12.99 0.73 -2.35
CA TYR A 229 -12.33 0.36 -3.58
C TYR A 229 -13.28 0.03 -4.74
N PHE A 230 -14.22 -0.91 -4.58
CA PHE A 230 -15.08 -1.31 -5.71
C PHE A 230 -16.05 -0.21 -6.14
N LYS A 231 -16.44 0.69 -5.22
CA LYS A 231 -17.23 1.88 -5.58
C LYS A 231 -16.38 2.88 -6.36
N GLU A 232 -15.14 3.10 -5.91
CA GLU A 232 -14.19 4.00 -6.55
C GLU A 232 -13.77 3.50 -7.94
N LEU A 233 -13.51 2.20 -8.06
CA LEU A 233 -13.31 1.46 -9.30
C LEU A 233 -14.43 1.73 -10.32
N ALA A 234 -15.69 1.63 -9.88
CA ALA A 234 -16.83 1.88 -10.74
C ALA A 234 -16.97 3.36 -11.15
N ALA A 235 -16.51 4.29 -10.30
CA ALA A 235 -16.64 5.73 -10.52
C ALA A 235 -15.54 6.31 -11.41
N ARG A 236 -14.26 5.95 -11.16
CA ARG A 236 -13.09 6.56 -11.82
C ARG A 236 -12.36 5.65 -12.78
N PHE A 237 -12.56 4.34 -12.68
CA PHE A 237 -11.84 3.34 -13.49
C PHE A 237 -12.80 2.48 -14.34
N PRO A 238 -13.73 3.07 -15.10
CA PRO A 238 -14.77 2.31 -15.80
C PRO A 238 -14.22 1.33 -16.85
N GLY A 239 -12.99 1.56 -17.32
CA GLY A 239 -12.29 0.66 -18.25
C GLY A 239 -11.99 -0.74 -17.69
N GLN A 240 -12.06 -0.93 -16.36
CA GLN A 240 -11.84 -2.23 -15.69
C GLN A 240 -13.07 -3.12 -15.58
N GLN A 241 -14.24 -2.65 -16.02
CA GLN A 241 -15.48 -3.44 -15.97
C GLN A 241 -15.86 -3.90 -14.55
N GLY A 242 -15.57 -3.08 -13.53
CA GLY A 242 -15.89 -3.38 -12.14
C GLY A 242 -15.11 -4.55 -11.55
N THR A 243 -14.01 -4.96 -12.18
CA THR A 243 -13.16 -6.05 -11.74
C THR A 243 -11.78 -5.53 -11.28
N SER A 244 -11.27 -6.05 -10.17
CA SER A 244 -10.02 -5.60 -9.52
C SER A 244 -8.73 -6.08 -10.22
N TYR A 245 -8.88 -6.78 -11.35
CA TYR A 245 -7.81 -7.30 -12.19
C TYR A 245 -8.20 -7.13 -13.66
N PHE A 246 -7.21 -7.00 -14.54
CA PHE A 246 -7.41 -6.63 -15.94
C PHE A 246 -6.23 -7.03 -16.81
N ALA A 247 -6.37 -6.93 -18.13
CA ALA A 247 -5.26 -7.06 -19.06
C ALA A 247 -5.26 -5.98 -20.14
N LEU A 248 -4.07 -5.49 -20.50
CA LEU A 248 -3.84 -4.67 -21.69
C LEU A 248 -3.07 -5.48 -22.73
N ILE A 249 -3.43 -5.34 -24.01
CA ILE A 249 -2.87 -6.19 -25.06
C ILE A 249 -2.66 -5.47 -26.38
N ASN A 250 -1.49 -5.71 -27.00
CA ASN A 250 -1.25 -5.43 -28.41
C ASN A 250 -0.61 -6.66 -29.08
N ASP A 251 0.01 -6.51 -30.26
CA ASP A 251 0.62 -7.64 -30.97
C ASP A 251 1.89 -8.19 -30.28
N ASP A 252 2.59 -7.37 -29.50
CA ASP A 252 3.88 -7.70 -28.90
C ASP A 252 3.78 -7.99 -27.39
N TRP A 253 2.91 -7.26 -26.68
CA TRP A 253 2.78 -7.26 -25.23
C TRP A 253 1.42 -7.77 -24.75
N LEU A 254 1.47 -8.54 -23.67
CA LEU A 254 0.38 -8.75 -22.73
C LEU A 254 0.81 -8.13 -21.38
N ILE A 255 0.01 -7.21 -20.86
CA ILE A 255 0.17 -6.64 -19.52
C ILE A 255 -1.00 -7.16 -18.68
N VAL A 256 -0.72 -7.70 -17.49
CA VAL A 256 -1.73 -8.30 -16.62
C VAL A 256 -1.67 -7.63 -15.24
N GLY A 257 -2.72 -6.92 -14.85
CA GLY A 257 -2.92 -6.41 -13.50
C GLY A 257 -3.66 -7.42 -12.64
N LEU A 258 -3.14 -7.71 -11.45
CA LEU A 258 -3.62 -8.76 -10.55
C LEU A 258 -4.20 -8.19 -9.25
N ASP A 259 -5.30 -8.77 -8.79
CA ASP A 259 -5.76 -8.61 -7.41
C ASP A 259 -5.10 -9.69 -6.55
N THR A 260 -4.12 -9.28 -5.76
CA THR A 260 -3.38 -10.19 -4.87
C THR A 260 -3.85 -10.11 -3.42
N ALA A 261 -4.79 -9.23 -3.10
CA ALA A 261 -5.21 -8.95 -1.74
C ALA A 261 -6.55 -9.61 -1.37
N TYR A 262 -7.50 -9.68 -2.31
CA TYR A 262 -8.87 -10.10 -2.02
C TYR A 262 -8.98 -11.49 -1.38
N ALA A 263 -8.12 -12.42 -1.81
CA ALA A 263 -8.07 -13.77 -1.25
C ALA A 263 -6.94 -13.99 -0.23
N SER A 264 -6.19 -12.94 0.11
CA SER A 264 -5.12 -13.01 1.11
C SER A 264 -5.68 -13.34 2.49
N ASP A 265 -4.82 -13.91 3.34
CA ASP A 265 -5.22 -14.32 4.68
C ASP A 265 -5.58 -13.11 5.52
N VAL A 266 -6.88 -13.00 5.83
CA VAL A 266 -7.43 -11.96 6.71
C VAL A 266 -6.76 -11.95 8.08
N MET A 267 -6.33 -13.10 8.61
CA MET A 267 -5.68 -13.15 9.92
C MET A 267 -4.23 -12.68 9.89
N ASN A 268 -3.64 -12.60 8.70
CA ASN A 268 -2.35 -11.94 8.47
C ASN A 268 -2.53 -10.53 7.89
N LEU A 269 -3.69 -9.89 8.10
CA LEU A 269 -3.99 -8.53 7.62
C LEU A 269 -3.74 -8.35 6.12
N TYR A 270 -4.00 -9.40 5.35
CA TYR A 270 -3.86 -9.41 3.90
C TYR A 270 -2.44 -9.14 3.38
N MET A 271 -1.40 -9.22 4.23
CA MET A 271 -0.03 -8.80 3.90
C MET A 271 0.71 -9.71 2.90
N ASP A 272 0.25 -10.95 2.73
CA ASP A 272 0.86 -11.91 1.82
C ASP A 272 -0.03 -12.11 0.58
N GLY A 273 0.48 -11.73 -0.59
CA GLY A 273 -0.28 -11.83 -1.83
C GLY A 273 -0.68 -13.27 -2.19
N THR A 274 -1.91 -13.44 -2.67
CA THR A 274 -2.39 -14.72 -3.21
C THR A 274 -3.43 -14.52 -4.32
N LEU A 275 -3.74 -15.58 -5.07
CA LEU A 275 -4.70 -15.53 -6.16
C LEU A 275 -5.92 -16.40 -5.85
N ASN A 276 -7.10 -15.88 -6.16
CA ASN A 276 -8.32 -16.68 -6.10
C ASN A 276 -8.55 -17.51 -7.38
N LYS A 277 -9.43 -18.51 -7.26
CA LYS A 277 -9.71 -19.44 -8.35
C LYS A 277 -10.25 -18.76 -9.61
N PRO A 278 -11.23 -17.84 -9.57
CA PRO A 278 -11.70 -17.15 -10.78
C PRO A 278 -10.59 -16.44 -11.55
N GLN A 279 -9.71 -15.72 -10.86
CA GLN A 279 -8.59 -15.02 -11.48
C GLN A 279 -7.57 -16.00 -12.09
N ILE A 280 -7.24 -17.10 -11.39
CA ILE A 280 -6.34 -18.15 -11.91
C ILE A 280 -6.89 -18.74 -13.21
N GLU A 281 -8.17 -19.09 -13.25
CA GLU A 281 -8.77 -19.69 -14.45
C GLU A 281 -8.85 -18.69 -15.61
N TRP A 282 -9.10 -17.41 -15.33
CA TRP A 282 -9.03 -16.36 -16.34
C TRP A 282 -7.60 -16.19 -16.89
N MET A 283 -6.58 -16.14 -16.02
CA MET A 283 -5.17 -16.01 -16.42
C MET A 283 -4.72 -17.14 -17.36
N LYS A 284 -5.16 -18.38 -17.11
CA LYS A 284 -4.86 -19.53 -17.98
C LYS A 284 -5.44 -19.36 -19.39
N GLY A 285 -6.58 -18.67 -19.51
CA GLY A 285 -7.25 -18.39 -20.78
C GLY A 285 -6.69 -17.20 -21.56
N LEU A 286 -5.78 -16.42 -20.98
CA LEU A 286 -5.24 -15.23 -21.64
C LEU A 286 -4.44 -15.59 -22.92
N PRO A 287 -4.58 -14.80 -24.00
CA PRO A 287 -3.82 -15.01 -25.22
C PRO A 287 -2.32 -14.85 -24.93
N LYS A 288 -1.50 -15.69 -25.55
CA LYS A 288 -0.04 -15.57 -25.43
C LYS A 288 0.47 -14.43 -26.31
N ARG A 289 1.47 -13.73 -25.78
CA ARG A 289 2.23 -12.67 -26.47
C ARG A 289 3.72 -12.90 -26.28
N LYS A 290 4.53 -12.18 -27.06
CA LYS A 290 5.98 -12.32 -27.02
C LYS A 290 6.52 -11.85 -25.68
N LYS A 291 6.04 -10.69 -25.22
CA LYS A 291 6.38 -10.06 -23.95
C LYS A 291 5.20 -10.11 -22.98
N LEU A 292 5.51 -10.40 -21.72
CA LEU A 292 4.56 -10.48 -20.62
C LEU A 292 5.02 -9.56 -19.48
N MET A 293 4.17 -8.61 -19.12
CA MET A 293 4.33 -7.74 -17.95
C MET A 293 3.24 -8.07 -16.92
N VAL A 294 3.63 -8.21 -15.66
CA VAL A 294 2.71 -8.40 -14.53
C VAL A 294 2.75 -7.17 -13.62
N LEU A 295 1.58 -6.75 -13.15
CA LEU A 295 1.38 -5.68 -12.18
C LEU A 295 0.62 -6.27 -10.99
N SER A 296 1.09 -6.06 -9.77
CA SER A 296 0.42 -6.51 -8.54
C SER A 296 0.60 -5.51 -7.42
N HIS A 297 -0.23 -5.58 -6.38
CA HIS A 297 0.06 -4.85 -5.14
C HIS A 297 1.25 -5.52 -4.42
N HIS A 298 1.07 -6.76 -3.97
CA HIS A 298 2.10 -7.56 -3.31
C HIS A 298 3.28 -7.96 -4.24
N GLN A 299 4.46 -8.07 -3.65
CA GLN A 299 5.74 -8.36 -4.27
C GLN A 299 5.95 -9.84 -4.61
N GLY A 300 6.64 -10.11 -5.73
CA GLY A 300 7.07 -11.46 -6.12
C GLY A 300 8.38 -11.91 -5.45
N PHE A 301 9.18 -10.99 -4.93
CA PHE A 301 10.41 -11.26 -4.18
C PHE A 301 10.43 -10.50 -2.86
N ASP A 302 11.26 -10.94 -1.92
CA ASP A 302 11.61 -10.12 -0.75
C ASP A 302 12.24 -8.77 -1.16
N ILE A 303 12.38 -7.85 -0.19
CA ILE A 303 12.88 -6.49 -0.43
C ILE A 303 14.25 -6.48 -1.12
N THR A 304 15.10 -7.50 -0.89
CA THR A 304 16.44 -7.61 -1.48
C THR A 304 16.45 -8.21 -2.89
N GLY A 305 15.30 -8.70 -3.36
CA GLY A 305 15.17 -9.44 -4.61
C GLY A 305 15.78 -10.84 -4.53
N HIS A 306 16.05 -11.38 -3.34
CA HIS A 306 16.77 -12.64 -3.19
C HIS A 306 15.84 -13.86 -3.24
N ASN A 307 14.85 -13.87 -2.36
CA ASN A 307 13.92 -14.97 -2.19
C ASN A 307 12.60 -14.66 -2.87
N LYS A 308 12.03 -15.65 -3.57
CA LYS A 308 10.69 -15.58 -4.13
C LYS A 308 9.66 -15.64 -2.99
N THR A 309 8.63 -14.82 -3.05
CA THR A 309 7.51 -14.90 -2.10
C THR A 309 6.57 -16.06 -2.45
N ALA A 310 5.61 -16.34 -1.57
CA ALA A 310 4.58 -17.36 -1.81
C ALA A 310 3.69 -17.05 -3.04
N LEU A 311 3.60 -15.79 -3.45
CA LEU A 311 2.83 -15.35 -4.62
C LEU A 311 3.47 -15.77 -5.95
N TYR A 312 4.80 -15.92 -6.00
CA TYR A 312 5.55 -16.05 -7.24
C TYR A 312 5.10 -17.25 -8.09
N GLN A 313 5.08 -18.44 -7.48
CA GLN A 313 4.83 -19.68 -8.20
C GLN A 313 3.38 -19.77 -8.71
N PRO A 314 2.33 -19.46 -7.90
CA PRO A 314 0.96 -19.41 -8.39
C PRO A 314 0.75 -18.49 -9.61
N VAL A 315 1.41 -17.32 -9.64
CA VAL A 315 1.34 -16.40 -10.79
C VAL A 315 1.96 -17.04 -12.04
N CYS A 316 3.16 -17.61 -11.91
CA CYS A 316 3.85 -18.27 -13.03
C CYS A 316 3.05 -19.46 -13.57
N ASP A 317 2.49 -20.27 -12.68
CA ASP A 317 1.69 -21.45 -13.03
C ASP A 317 0.40 -21.06 -13.76
N ALA A 318 -0.29 -20.02 -13.29
CA ALA A 318 -1.51 -19.53 -13.90
C ALA A 318 -1.26 -18.90 -15.29
N LEU A 319 -0.14 -18.18 -15.47
CA LEU A 319 0.26 -17.61 -16.77
C LEU A 319 0.93 -18.64 -17.69
N GLY A 320 1.38 -19.78 -17.15
CA GLY A 320 2.07 -20.86 -17.84
C GLY A 320 3.53 -20.53 -18.21
N ARG A 321 4.09 -19.44 -17.68
CA ARG A 321 5.49 -19.04 -17.82
C ARG A 321 5.84 -17.95 -16.80
N GLU A 322 7.13 -17.75 -16.57
CA GLU A 322 7.64 -16.58 -15.85
C GLU A 322 7.40 -15.31 -16.69
N PRO A 323 6.96 -14.20 -16.08
CA PRO A 323 6.83 -12.92 -16.76
C PRO A 323 8.20 -12.36 -17.16
N ASP A 324 8.24 -11.54 -18.21
CA ASP A 324 9.46 -10.82 -18.61
C ASP A 324 9.67 -9.58 -17.72
N TYR A 325 8.58 -8.96 -17.26
CA TYR A 325 8.58 -7.80 -16.36
C TYR A 325 7.56 -7.97 -15.24
N TRP A 326 7.89 -7.54 -14.02
CA TRP A 326 6.95 -7.53 -12.90
C TRP A 326 7.13 -6.27 -12.04
N TYR A 327 6.08 -5.46 -11.95
CA TYR A 327 6.02 -4.27 -11.10
C TYR A 327 5.07 -4.50 -9.93
N TRP A 328 5.47 -4.05 -8.74
CA TRP A 328 4.63 -4.12 -7.54
C TRP A 328 4.74 -2.88 -6.66
N GLY A 329 3.73 -2.68 -5.79
CA GLY A 329 3.71 -1.67 -4.73
C GLY A 329 4.07 -2.30 -3.38
N HIS A 330 3.25 -2.08 -2.35
CA HIS A 330 3.23 -2.68 -1.00
C HIS A 330 4.47 -2.36 -0.15
N LEU A 331 5.66 -2.63 -0.69
CA LEU A 331 6.89 -2.09 -0.17
C LEU A 331 6.95 -0.61 -0.57
N HIS A 332 7.05 0.29 0.41
CA HIS A 332 7.00 1.73 0.16
C HIS A 332 8.29 2.31 -0.46
N ASN A 333 9.00 1.51 -1.25
CA ASN A 333 10.30 1.81 -1.83
C ASN A 333 10.20 2.01 -3.35
N GLY A 334 11.19 2.71 -3.91
CA GLY A 334 11.48 2.69 -5.34
C GLY A 334 12.69 1.82 -5.58
N ILE A 335 12.52 0.62 -6.15
CA ILE A 335 13.61 -0.35 -6.32
C ILE A 335 13.63 -0.91 -7.74
N VAL A 336 14.82 -0.96 -8.32
CA VAL A 336 15.09 -1.68 -9.57
C VAL A 336 16.00 -2.85 -9.26
N TYR A 337 15.51 -4.06 -9.51
CA TYR A 337 16.29 -5.28 -9.32
C TYR A 337 17.07 -5.64 -10.59
N ALA A 338 18.22 -6.30 -10.39
CA ALA A 338 18.96 -6.95 -11.45
C ALA A 338 18.12 -8.07 -12.07
N THR A 339 18.32 -8.34 -13.37
CA THR A 339 17.59 -9.38 -14.08
C THR A 339 17.85 -10.75 -13.48
N GLN A 340 16.79 -11.51 -13.22
CA GLN A 340 16.87 -12.86 -12.65
C GLN A 340 16.10 -13.83 -13.54
N GLY A 341 16.76 -14.83 -14.12
CA GLY A 341 16.06 -15.81 -14.98
C GLY A 341 15.45 -15.23 -16.27
N GLY A 342 15.71 -13.96 -16.59
CA GLY A 342 15.06 -13.22 -17.68
C GLY A 342 13.98 -12.23 -17.19
N LEU A 343 13.53 -12.36 -15.94
CA LEU A 343 12.60 -11.42 -15.31
C LEU A 343 13.29 -10.13 -14.88
N HIS A 344 12.71 -9.00 -15.29
CA HIS A 344 13.00 -7.66 -14.82
C HIS A 344 11.97 -7.22 -13.78
N ALA A 345 12.37 -7.25 -12.51
CA ALA A 345 11.51 -6.95 -11.37
C ALA A 345 11.67 -5.49 -10.89
N ARG A 346 10.58 -4.85 -10.47
CA ARG A 346 10.53 -3.44 -10.03
C ARG A 346 9.59 -3.28 -8.84
N CYS A 347 10.03 -2.54 -7.83
CA CYS A 347 9.16 -2.01 -6.79
C CYS A 347 8.89 -0.53 -7.07
N ALA A 348 7.62 -0.16 -7.22
CA ALA A 348 7.14 1.18 -7.50
C ALA A 348 6.14 1.64 -6.44
N GLY A 349 6.36 1.28 -5.18
CA GLY A 349 5.48 1.61 -4.04
C GLY A 349 5.88 2.87 -3.26
N HIS A 350 6.78 3.69 -3.77
CA HIS A 350 7.16 4.96 -3.12
C HIS A 350 6.28 6.13 -3.59
N GLY A 351 4.98 5.89 -3.83
CA GLY A 351 4.07 6.88 -4.43
C GLY A 351 3.78 8.08 -3.56
N ALA A 352 3.61 7.91 -2.24
CA ALA A 352 3.36 9.04 -1.35
C ALA A 352 3.69 8.85 0.14
N ILE A 353 3.78 7.60 0.64
CA ILE A 353 4.13 7.37 2.05
C ILE A 353 5.56 7.85 2.32
N PRO A 354 5.80 8.61 3.42
CA PRO A 354 7.14 9.04 3.79
C PRO A 354 7.98 7.84 4.23
N TYR A 355 9.09 7.62 3.53
CA TYR A 355 10.04 6.55 3.79
C TYR A 355 11.45 7.12 3.75
N GLY A 356 12.36 6.57 4.56
CA GLY A 356 13.77 6.94 4.58
C GLY A 356 14.63 6.02 3.71
N THR A 357 15.94 6.25 3.74
CA THR A 357 16.92 5.43 3.04
C THR A 357 16.98 4.01 3.62
N THR A 358 16.69 3.01 2.79
CA THR A 358 16.75 1.59 3.15
C THR A 358 18.18 1.08 3.22
N SER A 359 18.71 0.95 4.43
CA SER A 359 20.07 0.43 4.64
C SER A 359 20.21 -1.07 4.36
N GLU A 360 19.13 -1.83 4.37
CA GLU A 360 19.13 -3.27 4.07
C GLU A 360 19.53 -3.58 2.62
N LEU A 361 19.36 -2.64 1.69
CA LEU A 361 19.73 -2.83 0.28
C LEU A 361 21.21 -2.54 0.01
N ASN A 362 21.94 -2.01 0.98
CA ASN A 362 23.33 -1.60 0.81
C ASN A 362 24.22 -2.80 0.45
N GLY A 363 24.91 -2.71 -0.69
CA GLY A 363 25.84 -3.74 -1.14
C GLY A 363 25.20 -5.00 -1.72
N HIS A 364 23.86 -5.05 -1.83
CA HIS A 364 23.18 -6.15 -2.51
C HIS A 364 23.35 -6.05 -4.02
N SER A 365 24.09 -6.98 -4.62
CA SER A 365 24.36 -7.01 -6.07
C SER A 365 23.10 -7.20 -6.94
N ARG A 366 21.97 -7.58 -6.34
CA ARG A 366 20.67 -7.71 -7.02
C ARG A 366 19.87 -6.42 -7.05
N VAL A 367 20.34 -5.34 -6.43
CA VAL A 367 19.69 -4.03 -6.42
C VAL A 367 20.48 -3.08 -7.30
N LEU A 368 19.90 -2.68 -8.43
CA LEU A 368 20.51 -1.74 -9.38
C LEU A 368 20.23 -0.28 -9.01
N PHE A 369 19.08 -0.03 -8.40
CA PHE A 369 18.70 1.26 -7.88
C PHE A 369 17.76 1.08 -6.68
N SER A 370 17.94 1.93 -5.69
CA SER A 370 16.92 2.25 -4.69
C SER A 370 16.89 3.76 -4.50
N GLU A 371 15.71 4.33 -4.25
CA GLU A 371 15.64 5.76 -3.98
C GLU A 371 16.31 6.10 -2.64
N THR A 372 17.19 7.10 -2.67
CA THR A 372 18.04 7.51 -1.55
C THR A 372 18.19 9.04 -1.46
N LYS A 373 17.60 9.77 -2.40
CA LYS A 373 17.68 11.22 -2.47
C LYS A 373 16.75 11.82 -1.44
N ASP A 374 17.33 12.59 -0.53
CA ASP A 374 16.62 13.43 0.43
C ASP A 374 15.59 14.33 -0.29
N ALA A 375 14.34 14.29 0.18
CA ALA A 375 13.25 15.11 -0.36
C ALA A 375 13.30 16.58 0.09
N ASN A 376 14.13 16.89 1.09
CA ASN A 376 14.22 18.19 1.76
C ASN A 376 12.87 18.63 2.34
N ASP A 377 12.11 17.69 2.88
CA ASP A 377 10.81 17.93 3.49
C ASP A 377 10.98 18.37 4.96
N PRO A 378 10.58 19.60 5.34
CA PRO A 378 10.69 20.05 6.72
C PRO A 378 9.77 19.30 7.68
N ASP A 379 8.65 18.75 7.21
CA ASP A 379 7.71 17.95 8.03
C ASP A 379 8.25 16.53 8.24
N TYR A 380 9.02 16.01 7.26
CA TYR A 380 9.66 14.69 7.29
C TYR A 380 11.15 14.76 6.90
N PRO A 381 12.04 15.26 7.78
CA PRO A 381 13.45 15.51 7.43
C PRO A 381 14.29 14.28 7.09
N LEU A 382 13.74 13.09 7.30
CA LEU A 382 14.42 11.81 7.02
C LEU A 382 13.86 11.10 5.79
N ARG A 383 12.84 11.67 5.12
CA ARG A 383 12.24 11.01 3.97
C ARG A 383 13.07 11.22 2.70
N VAL A 384 13.11 10.19 1.88
CA VAL A 384 13.60 10.26 0.50
C VAL A 384 12.47 10.74 -0.42
N LEU A 385 12.81 11.06 -1.67
CA LEU A 385 11.83 11.43 -2.69
C LEU A 385 10.81 10.31 -2.89
N ASN A 386 9.54 10.69 -2.96
CA ASN A 386 8.49 9.87 -3.54
C ASN A 386 8.53 9.97 -5.07
N GLY A 387 7.84 9.07 -5.77
CA GLY A 387 7.93 9.00 -7.22
C GLY A 387 7.04 7.95 -7.87
N TYR A 388 7.26 7.75 -9.16
CA TYR A 388 6.52 6.79 -9.98
C TYR A 388 7.41 6.22 -11.10
N ALA A 389 6.98 5.12 -11.70
CA ALA A 389 7.64 4.53 -12.86
C ALA A 389 6.94 4.98 -14.17
N LYS A 390 7.70 5.54 -15.10
CA LYS A 390 7.27 5.87 -16.46
C LYS A 390 7.82 4.84 -17.43
N ILE A 391 6.92 4.15 -18.12
CA ILE A 391 7.26 3.05 -19.01
C ILE A 391 6.83 3.41 -20.43
N ARG A 392 7.75 3.37 -21.40
CA ARG A 392 7.44 3.55 -22.81
C ARG A 392 7.72 2.26 -23.55
N LEU A 393 6.68 1.71 -24.18
CA LEU A 393 6.77 0.51 -25.01
C LEU A 393 6.77 0.92 -26.49
N VAL A 394 7.66 0.33 -27.29
CA VAL A 394 7.76 0.56 -28.74
C VAL A 394 7.98 -0.79 -29.42
N GLY A 395 6.91 -1.40 -29.93
CA GLY A 395 6.98 -2.79 -30.39
C GLY A 395 7.33 -3.71 -29.22
N GLU A 396 8.43 -4.47 -29.30
CA GLU A 396 8.91 -5.33 -28.20
C GLU A 396 9.86 -4.62 -27.23
N GLU A 397 10.30 -3.39 -27.55
CA GLU A 397 11.23 -2.63 -26.73
C GLU A 397 10.50 -1.91 -25.59
N ILE A 398 11.21 -1.76 -24.48
CA ILE A 398 10.74 -1.09 -23.27
C ILE A 398 11.82 -0.12 -22.80
N PHE A 399 11.38 1.07 -22.42
CA PHE A 399 12.20 2.11 -21.81
C PHE A 399 11.57 2.49 -20.49
N GLU A 400 12.35 2.42 -19.43
CA GLU A 400 11.88 2.61 -18.06
C GLU A 400 12.60 3.81 -17.44
N GLU A 401 11.85 4.67 -16.77
CA GLU A 401 12.37 5.77 -15.97
C GLU A 401 11.67 5.76 -14.61
N PHE A 402 12.42 5.86 -13.52
CA PHE A 402 11.87 6.20 -12.21
C PHE A 402 12.01 7.71 -12.04
N ILE A 403 10.88 8.39 -11.81
CA ILE A 403 10.81 9.85 -11.77
C ILE A 403 10.39 10.27 -10.37
N GLY A 404 11.16 11.16 -9.76
CA GLY A 404 10.88 11.71 -8.45
C GLY A 404 9.78 12.76 -8.50
N GLU A 405 9.16 13.04 -7.35
CA GLU A 405 8.14 14.08 -7.17
C GLU A 405 8.62 15.49 -7.56
N ASP A 406 9.94 15.70 -7.57
CA ASP A 406 10.60 16.93 -8.03
C ASP A 406 10.81 16.99 -9.57
N GLY A 407 10.40 15.94 -10.29
CA GLY A 407 10.55 15.79 -11.73
C GLY A 407 11.91 15.27 -12.19
N SER A 408 12.83 14.98 -11.26
CA SER A 408 14.15 14.43 -11.62
C SER A 408 14.05 12.95 -12.02
N VAL A 409 14.76 12.57 -13.08
CA VAL A 409 14.96 11.16 -13.44
C VAL A 409 15.93 10.54 -12.45
N ARG A 410 15.44 9.64 -11.62
CA ARG A 410 16.16 8.99 -10.51
C ARG A 410 16.93 7.76 -10.99
N TRP A 411 16.35 7.05 -11.95
CA TRP A 411 16.95 5.93 -12.66
C TRP A 411 16.39 5.82 -14.07
N SER A 412 17.20 5.32 -15.01
CA SER A 412 16.78 5.02 -16.38
C SER A 412 17.38 3.70 -16.85
N SER A 413 16.66 2.96 -17.69
CA SER A 413 17.14 1.72 -18.31
C SER A 413 18.10 1.93 -19.49
N LYS A 414 18.38 3.18 -19.87
CA LYS A 414 19.27 3.56 -20.99
C LYS A 414 20.69 3.90 -20.57
#